data_AF-A0A2B0LAW3-F1
#
_entry.id   AF-A0A2B0LAW3-F1
#
_cell.length_a   1.000
_cell.length_b   1.000
_cell.length_c   1.000
_cell.angle_alpha   90.00
_cell.angle_beta   90.00
_cell.angle_gamma   90.00
#
_symmetry.space_group_name_H-M   'P 1'
#
loop_
_entity.id
_entity.type
_entity.pdbx_description
1 polymer ?
#
loop_
_entity_poly.entity_id
_entity_poly.type
_entity_poly.pdbx_seq_one_letter_code
_entity_poly.pdbx_strand_id
1 'polypeptide(L)'
;MDMNKTPYNELGQRKMQFYYPFISYRKYKDDIRLLDEIGNDKYMEMALSFAKLYSVEEVKKMIPEHLITWYWIEDLNTEEKKELEKVNYENRAQDIPEEIKMEDHVYGFKAITSDGIKVDNPEFWFLQSLKKGMKLIDNTSTNSFETENAIVEMKRVYQYLQGEHKEISPNALRIQGVVVTGDKEDLRAIKDLPFIKATSLGVITDKY
;
A
#
# COMPACT_ATOMS: atom_id res chain seq x y z
N MET A 1 13.01 14.11 -8.77
CA MET A 1 11.70 13.87 -9.43
C MET A 1 10.75 14.97 -8.96
N ASP A 2 10.11 15.73 -9.85
CA ASP A 2 9.16 16.77 -9.43
C ASP A 2 7.99 16.12 -8.68
N MET A 3 7.78 16.48 -7.41
CA MET A 3 6.70 15.93 -6.57
C MET A 3 5.30 16.24 -7.11
N ASN A 4 5.18 17.11 -8.12
CA ASN A 4 3.94 17.41 -8.82
C ASN A 4 3.74 16.59 -10.11
N LYS A 5 4.72 15.81 -10.56
CA LYS A 5 4.55 14.93 -11.73
C LYS A 5 4.05 13.57 -11.28
N THR A 6 2.79 13.27 -11.61
CA THR A 6 2.22 11.93 -11.49
C THR A 6 3.07 10.95 -12.31
N PRO A 7 3.69 9.94 -11.70
CA PRO A 7 4.40 8.91 -12.44
C PRO A 7 3.41 8.04 -13.21
N TYR A 8 3.86 7.52 -14.35
CA TYR A 8 3.11 6.57 -15.16
C TYR A 8 3.93 5.29 -15.30
N ASN A 9 3.26 4.14 -15.43
CA ASN A 9 3.90 2.89 -15.80
C ASN A 9 4.07 2.81 -17.33
N GLU A 10 4.64 1.70 -17.79
CA GLU A 10 5.03 1.51 -19.19
C GLU A 10 3.83 1.40 -20.15
N LEU A 11 2.63 1.25 -19.59
CA LEU A 11 1.36 1.23 -20.30
C LEU A 11 0.64 2.59 -20.28
N GLY A 12 1.26 3.62 -19.71
CA GLY A 12 0.67 4.95 -19.58
C GLY A 12 -0.39 5.06 -18.49
N GLN A 13 -0.46 4.10 -17.56
CA GLN A 13 -1.35 4.16 -16.41
C GLN A 13 -0.69 4.93 -15.27
N ARG A 14 -1.46 5.73 -14.52
CA ARG A 14 -0.92 6.45 -13.36
C ARG A 14 -0.47 5.45 -12.31
N LYS A 15 0.74 5.62 -11.79
CA LYS A 15 1.21 4.87 -10.62
C LYS A 15 0.71 5.54 -9.35
N MET A 16 0.19 4.74 -8.43
CA MET A 16 -0.25 5.25 -7.14
C MET A 16 0.95 5.59 -6.24
N GLN A 17 0.78 6.64 -5.45
CA GLN A 17 1.75 7.11 -4.46
C GLN A 17 1.27 6.80 -3.03
N PHE A 18 2.19 6.31 -2.21
CA PHE A 18 1.94 5.86 -0.84
C PHE A 18 2.80 6.67 0.14
N TYR A 19 2.14 7.19 1.18
CA TYR A 19 2.72 8.10 2.18
C TYR A 19 2.75 7.43 3.54
N TYR A 20 3.94 7.22 4.10
CA TYR A 20 4.04 6.59 5.42
C TYR A 20 3.44 7.49 6.52
N PRO A 21 2.76 6.92 7.52
CA PRO A 21 2.14 7.70 8.60
C PRO A 21 3.17 8.41 9.47
N PHE A 22 4.36 7.82 9.66
CA PHE A 22 5.44 8.36 10.50
C PHE A 22 6.27 9.46 9.83
N ILE A 23 6.26 9.57 8.50
CA ILE A 23 6.94 10.66 7.79
C ILE A 23 6.03 11.89 7.71
N SER A 24 6.55 13.06 8.05
CA SER A 24 5.87 14.35 7.85
C SER A 24 6.32 14.96 6.52
N TYR A 25 5.53 14.85 5.46
CA TYR A 25 5.87 15.37 4.13
C TYR A 25 5.51 16.86 3.99
N ARG A 26 6.22 17.60 3.13
CA ARG A 26 5.89 19.00 2.81
C ARG A 26 4.52 19.15 2.14
N LYS A 27 4.13 18.16 1.33
CA LYS A 27 2.86 18.12 0.60
C LYS A 27 2.35 16.69 0.54
N TYR A 28 1.05 16.54 0.72
CA TYR A 28 0.32 15.30 0.54
C TYR A 28 -0.50 15.36 -0.74
N LYS A 29 -0.56 14.25 -1.46
CA LYS A 29 -1.46 14.10 -2.60
C LYS A 29 -2.90 14.00 -2.10
N ASP A 30 -3.82 14.65 -2.80
CA ASP A 30 -5.23 14.75 -2.39
C ASP A 30 -6.14 14.62 -3.62
N ASP A 31 -5.93 13.53 -4.36
CA ASP A 31 -6.62 13.28 -5.62
C ASP A 31 -8.12 13.00 -5.47
N ILE A 32 -8.60 12.69 -4.26
CA ILE A 32 -10.05 12.57 -3.97
C ILE A 32 -10.81 13.88 -4.29
N ARG A 33 -10.12 15.03 -4.27
CA ARG A 33 -10.72 16.32 -4.67
C ARG A 33 -11.00 16.41 -6.17
N LEU A 34 -10.33 15.60 -6.98
CA LEU A 34 -10.52 15.56 -8.43
C LEU A 34 -11.75 14.74 -8.84
N LEU A 35 -12.43 14.06 -7.92
CA LEU A 35 -13.60 13.23 -8.23
C LEU A 35 -14.68 14.01 -9.01
N ASP A 36 -14.87 15.30 -8.69
CA ASP A 36 -15.87 16.12 -9.37
C ASP A 36 -15.50 16.46 -10.83
N GLU A 37 -14.21 16.40 -11.17
CA GLU A 37 -13.67 16.58 -12.53
C GLU A 37 -13.71 15.29 -13.36
N ILE A 38 -13.91 14.13 -12.73
CA ILE A 38 -13.98 12.82 -13.39
C ILE A 38 -15.44 12.53 -13.80
N GLY A 39 -15.60 11.99 -15.01
CA GLY A 39 -16.89 11.57 -15.57
C GLY A 39 -17.56 10.47 -14.76
N ASN A 40 -18.90 10.48 -14.69
CA ASN A 40 -19.69 9.52 -13.91
C ASN A 40 -19.71 8.10 -14.53
N ASP A 41 -19.25 7.97 -15.77
CA ASP A 41 -19.09 6.73 -16.53
C ASP A 41 -17.76 6.01 -16.24
N LYS A 42 -16.96 6.55 -15.31
CA LYS A 42 -15.64 6.02 -14.97
C LYS A 42 -15.68 5.10 -13.75
N TYR A 43 -14.74 4.17 -13.72
CA TYR A 43 -14.38 3.34 -12.59
C TYR A 43 -12.92 3.58 -12.26
N MET A 44 -12.59 3.72 -10.98
CA MET A 44 -11.30 4.25 -10.53
C MET A 44 -10.72 3.38 -9.44
N GLU A 45 -9.40 3.22 -9.44
CA GLU A 45 -8.66 2.78 -8.27
C GLU A 45 -7.97 3.97 -7.58
N MET A 46 -7.86 3.88 -6.25
CA MET A 46 -7.26 4.94 -5.44
C MET A 46 -6.53 4.34 -4.23
N ALA A 47 -5.28 4.74 -4.06
CA ALA A 47 -4.53 4.48 -2.84
C ALA A 47 -4.93 5.50 -1.76
N LEU A 48 -5.24 4.99 -0.57
CA LEU A 48 -5.52 5.75 0.65
C LEU A 48 -4.38 5.50 1.62
N SER A 49 -3.57 6.52 1.90
CA SER A 49 -2.53 6.47 2.93
C SER A 49 -3.12 6.94 4.26
N PHE A 50 -2.94 6.17 5.33
CA PHE A 50 -3.53 6.50 6.63
C PHE A 50 -2.63 7.42 7.47
N ALA A 51 -3.24 8.14 8.41
CA ALA A 51 -2.56 9.02 9.35
C ALA A 51 -1.84 8.23 10.47
N LYS A 52 -2.25 6.99 10.71
CA LYS A 52 -1.66 6.07 11.68
C LYS A 52 -1.94 4.62 11.28
N LEU A 53 -1.38 3.69 12.07
CA LEU A 53 -1.60 2.27 11.92
C LEU A 53 -2.95 1.83 12.49
N TYR A 54 -3.55 0.82 11.86
CA TYR A 54 -4.80 0.20 12.28
C TYR A 54 -4.70 -1.33 12.22
N SER A 55 -5.55 -2.06 12.96
CA SER A 55 -5.77 -3.49 12.71
C SER A 55 -6.63 -3.70 11.46
N VAL A 56 -6.64 -4.92 10.92
CA VAL A 56 -7.49 -5.27 9.78
C VAL A 56 -8.97 -5.06 10.11
N GLU A 57 -9.40 -5.43 11.32
CA GLU A 57 -10.77 -5.28 11.81
C GLU A 57 -11.18 -3.82 12.01
N GLU A 58 -10.25 -2.95 12.42
CA GLU A 58 -10.50 -1.52 12.49
C GLU A 58 -10.77 -0.96 11.09
N VAL A 59 -9.93 -1.32 10.11
CA VAL A 59 -10.10 -0.87 8.72
C VAL A 59 -11.43 -1.36 8.13
N LYS A 60 -11.81 -2.63 8.33
CA LYS A 60 -13.10 -3.19 7.89
C LYS A 60 -14.32 -2.44 8.48
N LYS A 61 -14.18 -1.80 9.64
CA LYS A 61 -15.23 -0.98 10.27
C LYS A 61 -15.24 0.48 9.78
N MET A 62 -14.10 0.97 9.32
CA MET A 62 -13.89 2.38 8.96
C MET A 62 -14.11 2.65 7.47
N ILE A 63 -13.92 1.65 6.61
CA ILE A 63 -14.07 1.74 5.16
C ILE A 63 -15.04 0.65 4.70
N PRO A 64 -16.01 0.96 3.82
CA PRO A 64 -16.90 -0.07 3.26
C PRO A 64 -16.10 -1.19 2.60
N GLU A 65 -16.24 -2.42 3.11
CA GLU A 65 -15.40 -3.56 2.71
C GLU A 65 -15.51 -3.89 1.21
N HIS A 66 -16.66 -3.61 0.60
CA HIS A 66 -16.85 -3.81 -0.84
C HIS A 66 -15.92 -2.94 -1.70
N LEU A 67 -15.46 -1.78 -1.20
CA LEU A 67 -14.54 -0.90 -1.91
C LEU A 67 -13.08 -1.36 -1.83
N ILE A 68 -12.69 -2.04 -0.74
CA ILE A 68 -11.29 -2.41 -0.51
C ILE A 68 -10.87 -3.52 -1.46
N THR A 69 -9.83 -3.30 -2.26
CA THR A 69 -9.26 -4.31 -3.17
C THR A 69 -7.88 -4.76 -2.75
N TRP A 70 -7.15 -3.96 -1.97
CA TRP A 70 -5.83 -4.30 -1.44
C TRP A 70 -5.54 -3.60 -0.11
N TYR A 71 -4.86 -4.29 0.80
CA TYR A 71 -4.42 -3.75 2.09
C TYR A 71 -2.92 -3.51 2.07
N TRP A 72 -2.50 -2.30 2.46
CA TRP A 72 -1.09 -1.92 2.62
C TRP A 72 -0.64 -2.18 4.06
N ILE A 73 0.31 -3.09 4.25
CA ILE A 73 0.82 -3.44 5.57
C ILE A 73 1.96 -2.49 5.99
N GLU A 74 2.14 -2.33 7.29
CA GLU A 74 3.41 -1.90 7.85
C GLU A 74 4.41 -3.04 7.74
N ASP A 75 5.60 -2.73 7.24
CA ASP A 75 6.63 -3.71 6.91
C ASP A 75 8.04 -3.23 7.28
N LEU A 76 8.14 -2.11 8.01
CA LEU A 76 9.42 -1.49 8.39
C LEU A 76 9.63 -1.56 9.91
N ASN A 77 10.81 -2.06 10.29
CA ASN A 77 11.26 -2.05 11.68
C ASN A 77 11.67 -0.64 12.14
N THR A 78 12.04 -0.51 13.41
CA THR A 78 12.36 0.79 14.03
C THR A 78 13.57 1.45 13.38
N GLU A 79 14.59 0.68 13.01
CA GLU A 79 15.82 1.13 12.40
C GLU A 79 15.57 1.63 10.96
N GLU A 80 14.83 0.87 10.15
CA GLU A 80 14.43 1.24 8.79
C GLU A 80 13.62 2.53 8.78
N LYS A 81 12.70 2.70 9.74
CA LYS A 81 11.92 3.95 9.89
C LYS A 81 12.80 5.14 10.21
N LYS A 82 13.75 5.00 11.15
CA LYS A 82 14.68 6.07 11.53
C LYS A 82 15.57 6.49 10.37
N GLU A 83 16.07 5.54 9.59
CA GLU A 83 16.86 5.85 8.40
C GLU A 83 16.02 6.60 7.35
N LEU A 84 14.78 6.16 7.10
CA LEU A 84 13.90 6.84 6.15
C LEU A 84 13.50 8.25 6.64
N GLU A 85 13.27 8.44 7.94
CA GLU A 85 13.03 9.76 8.55
C GLU A 85 14.22 10.68 8.37
N LYS A 86 15.43 10.18 8.63
CA LYS A 86 16.67 10.92 8.47
C LYS A 86 16.88 11.35 7.01
N VAL A 87 16.75 10.42 6.06
CA VAL A 87 16.86 10.72 4.63
C VAL A 87 15.86 11.80 4.22
N ASN A 88 14.60 11.70 4.64
CA ASN A 88 13.59 12.71 4.33
C ASN A 88 13.86 14.08 4.95
N TYR A 89 14.41 14.10 6.18
CA TYR A 89 14.85 15.33 6.82
C TYR A 89 16.00 15.98 6.05
N GLU A 90 17.02 15.21 5.66
CA GLU A 90 18.17 15.69 4.89
C GLU A 90 17.77 16.19 3.50
N ASN A 91 16.88 15.46 2.81
CA ASN A 91 16.33 15.88 1.52
C ASN A 91 15.62 17.23 1.65
N ARG A 92 14.77 17.39 2.67
CA ARG A 92 14.08 18.66 2.93
C ARG A 92 15.06 19.81 3.18
N ALA A 93 16.10 19.58 3.96
CA ALA A 93 17.12 20.59 4.27
C ALA A 93 17.88 21.06 3.01
N GLN A 94 17.97 20.21 1.99
CA GLN A 94 18.66 20.47 0.72
C GLN A 94 17.70 20.83 -0.43
N ASP A 95 16.42 21.04 -0.13
CA ASP A 95 15.35 21.26 -1.11
C ASP A 95 15.20 20.14 -2.16
N ILE A 96 15.61 18.93 -1.78
CA ILE A 96 15.42 17.71 -2.56
C ILE A 96 14.02 17.13 -2.26
N PRO A 97 13.31 16.58 -3.27
CA PRO A 97 12.07 15.85 -3.06
C PRO A 97 12.18 14.76 -1.99
N GLU A 98 11.18 14.70 -1.11
CA GLU A 98 11.05 13.64 -0.09
C GLU A 98 10.74 12.29 -0.76
N GLU A 99 11.21 11.20 -0.16
CA GLU A 99 10.97 9.84 -0.66
C GLU A 99 9.51 9.43 -0.46
N ILE A 100 8.79 9.31 -1.57
CA ILE A 100 7.41 8.83 -1.63
C ILE A 100 7.44 7.44 -2.29
N LYS A 101 6.76 6.46 -1.68
CA LYS A 101 6.72 5.11 -2.23
C LYS A 101 5.70 5.01 -3.36
N MET A 102 6.04 4.20 -4.34
CA MET A 102 5.16 3.86 -5.46
C MET A 102 4.58 2.46 -5.24
N GLU A 103 3.54 2.11 -6.00
CA GLU A 103 2.84 0.82 -5.91
C GLU A 103 3.73 -0.44 -6.02
N ASP A 104 4.87 -0.35 -6.71
CA ASP A 104 5.86 -1.42 -6.86
C ASP A 104 6.88 -1.51 -5.71
N HIS A 105 6.79 -0.62 -4.72
CA HIS A 105 7.69 -0.53 -3.56
C HIS A 105 6.94 -0.65 -2.22
N VAL A 106 5.69 -1.13 -2.24
CA VAL A 106 4.86 -1.34 -1.05
C VAL A 106 4.37 -2.78 -0.97
N TYR A 107 4.25 -3.29 0.26
CA TYR A 107 3.87 -4.68 0.50
C TYR A 107 2.49 -4.79 1.14
N GLY A 108 1.78 -5.86 0.81
CA GLY A 108 0.40 -6.02 1.24
C GLY A 108 -0.31 -7.18 0.57
N PHE A 109 -1.63 -7.21 0.71
CA PHE A 109 -2.43 -8.35 0.25
C PHE A 109 -3.76 -7.94 -0.38
N LYS A 110 -4.17 -8.72 -1.39
CA LYS A 110 -5.44 -8.49 -2.10
C LYS A 110 -6.62 -8.93 -1.23
N ALA A 111 -7.67 -8.12 -1.25
CA ALA A 111 -8.99 -8.44 -0.68
C ALA A 111 -9.93 -9.12 -1.69
N ILE A 112 -9.48 -9.23 -2.94
CA ILE A 112 -10.23 -9.81 -4.07
C ILE A 112 -9.35 -10.79 -4.87
N THR A 113 -9.99 -11.73 -5.57
CA THR A 113 -9.35 -12.57 -6.59
C THR A 113 -9.07 -11.79 -7.87
N SER A 114 -8.40 -12.42 -8.84
CA SER A 114 -8.22 -11.85 -10.19
C SER A 114 -9.54 -11.56 -10.90
N ASP A 115 -10.59 -12.30 -10.56
CA ASP A 115 -11.93 -12.16 -11.16
C ASP A 115 -12.80 -11.17 -10.37
N GLY A 116 -12.23 -10.42 -9.43
CA GLY A 116 -12.95 -9.42 -8.63
C GLY A 116 -13.80 -9.99 -7.49
N ILE A 117 -13.70 -11.29 -7.20
CA ILE A 117 -14.47 -11.94 -6.13
C ILE A 117 -13.83 -11.63 -4.78
N LYS A 118 -14.62 -11.24 -3.77
CA LYS A 118 -14.13 -11.00 -2.41
C LYS A 118 -13.54 -12.27 -1.80
N VAL A 119 -12.39 -12.10 -1.16
CA VAL A 119 -11.71 -13.17 -0.43
C VAL A 119 -12.13 -13.07 1.02
N ASP A 120 -12.62 -14.18 1.60
CA ASP A 120 -12.86 -14.27 3.03
C ASP A 120 -11.55 -14.36 3.80
N ASN A 121 -11.39 -13.54 4.83
CA ASN A 121 -10.20 -13.46 5.68
C ASN A 121 -8.88 -13.38 4.87
N PRO A 122 -8.72 -12.39 3.98
CA PRO A 122 -7.55 -12.28 3.10
C PRO A 122 -6.23 -12.17 3.88
N GLU A 123 -6.27 -11.59 5.08
CA GLU A 123 -5.15 -11.51 6.02
C GLU A 123 -4.59 -12.89 6.40
N PHE A 124 -5.46 -13.88 6.58
CA PHE A 124 -5.06 -15.25 6.91
C PHE A 124 -4.29 -15.87 5.74
N TRP A 125 -4.83 -15.76 4.52
CA TRP A 125 -4.20 -16.32 3.33
C TRP A 125 -2.87 -15.65 2.99
N PHE A 126 -2.73 -14.36 3.26
CA PHE A 126 -1.46 -13.66 3.15
C PHE A 126 -0.39 -14.23 4.09
N LEU A 127 -0.71 -14.37 5.38
CA LEU A 127 0.21 -14.95 6.36
C LEU A 127 0.57 -16.41 6.03
N GLN A 128 -0.39 -17.21 5.55
CA GLN A 128 -0.12 -18.58 5.08
C GLN A 128 0.80 -18.59 3.86
N SER A 129 0.61 -17.65 2.93
CA SER A 129 1.44 -17.54 1.72
C SER A 129 2.88 -17.19 2.08
N LEU A 130 3.11 -16.26 3.02
CA LEU A 130 4.43 -15.95 3.54
C LEU A 130 5.08 -17.17 4.22
N LYS A 131 4.36 -17.87 5.10
CA LYS A 131 4.86 -19.09 5.76
C LYS A 131 5.22 -20.18 4.75
N LYS A 132 4.40 -20.38 3.72
CA LYS A 132 4.66 -21.36 2.65
C LYS A 132 5.86 -20.94 1.80
N GLY A 133 5.94 -19.65 1.44
CA GLY A 133 7.04 -19.09 0.66
C GLY A 133 8.39 -19.29 1.34
N MET A 134 8.47 -19.02 2.65
CA MET A 134 9.70 -19.25 3.43
C MET A 134 10.15 -20.71 3.41
N LYS A 135 9.23 -21.67 3.58
CA LYS A 135 9.55 -23.11 3.48
C LYS A 135 10.10 -23.52 2.11
N LEU A 136 9.63 -22.86 1.04
CA LEU A 136 10.12 -23.12 -0.32
C LEU A 136 11.51 -22.53 -0.54
N ILE A 137 11.75 -21.31 -0.05
CA ILE A 137 13.06 -20.65 -0.11
C ILE A 137 14.15 -21.52 0.49
N ASP A 138 13.92 -22.12 1.66
CA ASP A 138 14.93 -22.95 2.34
C ASP A 138 15.41 -24.14 1.49
N ASN A 139 14.62 -24.54 0.49
CA ASN A 139 14.89 -25.65 -0.41
C ASN A 139 15.20 -25.18 -1.85
N THR A 140 15.33 -23.87 -2.09
CA THR A 140 15.54 -23.30 -3.42
C THR A 140 16.94 -22.72 -3.55
N SER A 141 17.68 -23.12 -4.59
CA SER A 141 18.86 -22.41 -5.07
C SER A 141 18.54 -21.84 -6.46
N THR A 142 18.84 -20.56 -6.68
CA THR A 142 18.62 -19.86 -7.95
C THR A 142 19.81 -18.95 -8.24
N ASN A 143 20.09 -18.72 -9.52
CA ASN A 143 21.12 -17.78 -9.99
C ASN A 143 20.48 -16.55 -10.68
N SER A 144 19.16 -16.37 -10.53
CA SER A 144 18.43 -15.22 -11.10
C SER A 144 18.41 -14.07 -10.09
N PHE A 145 19.03 -12.95 -10.46
CA PHE A 145 19.07 -11.74 -9.63
C PHE A 145 17.67 -11.24 -9.23
N GLU A 146 16.69 -11.31 -10.14
CA GLU A 146 15.30 -10.91 -9.83
C GLU A 146 14.68 -11.83 -8.78
N THR A 147 14.93 -13.13 -8.89
CA THR A 147 14.44 -14.11 -7.90
C THR A 147 15.17 -13.93 -6.57
N GLU A 148 16.47 -13.61 -6.56
CA GLU A 148 17.22 -13.30 -5.36
C GLU A 148 16.65 -12.08 -4.62
N ASN A 149 16.38 -10.98 -5.33
CA ASN A 149 15.79 -9.80 -4.70
C ASN A 149 14.40 -10.07 -4.13
N ALA A 150 13.54 -10.79 -4.85
CA ALA A 150 12.22 -11.18 -4.34
C ALA A 150 12.33 -12.07 -3.09
N ILE A 151 13.32 -12.96 -3.04
CA ILE A 151 13.62 -13.79 -1.88
C ILE A 151 14.08 -12.93 -0.69
N VAL A 152 14.97 -11.96 -0.92
CA VAL A 152 15.47 -11.04 0.11
C VAL A 152 14.31 -10.24 0.71
N GLU A 153 13.46 -9.66 -0.12
CA GLU A 153 12.33 -8.85 0.34
C GLU A 153 11.27 -9.70 1.06
N MET A 154 10.97 -10.92 0.57
CA MET A 154 10.06 -11.82 1.28
C MET A 154 10.62 -12.22 2.65
N LYS A 155 11.93 -12.48 2.77
CA LYS A 155 12.59 -12.74 4.06
C LYS A 155 12.48 -11.53 4.99
N ARG A 156 12.74 -10.33 4.49
CA ARG A 156 12.69 -9.07 5.24
C ARG A 156 11.29 -8.84 5.83
N VAL A 157 10.25 -8.91 4.98
CA VAL A 157 8.85 -8.75 5.42
C VAL A 157 8.44 -9.85 6.41
N TYR A 158 8.82 -11.11 6.15
CA TYR A 158 8.54 -12.21 7.06
C TYR A 158 9.17 -11.99 8.44
N GLN A 159 10.45 -11.61 8.49
CA GLN A 159 11.19 -11.36 9.72
C GLN A 159 10.60 -10.17 10.50
N TYR A 160 10.22 -9.10 9.81
CA TYR A 160 9.50 -7.98 10.43
C TYR A 160 8.21 -8.45 11.11
N LEU A 161 7.37 -9.21 10.41
CA LEU A 161 6.09 -9.70 10.95
C LEU A 161 6.27 -10.75 12.05
N GLN A 162 7.35 -11.51 12.01
CA GLN A 162 7.71 -12.48 13.04
C GLN A 162 8.17 -11.78 14.33
N GLY A 163 8.89 -10.67 14.20
CA GLY A 163 9.49 -9.96 15.33
C GLY A 163 10.41 -10.87 16.15
N GLU A 164 10.30 -10.80 17.48
CA GLU A 164 11.06 -11.66 18.40
C GLU A 164 10.43 -13.05 18.61
N HIS A 165 9.31 -13.34 17.96
CA HIS A 165 8.56 -14.58 18.17
C HIS A 165 9.05 -15.73 17.27
N LYS A 166 8.75 -16.98 17.66
CA LYS A 166 9.06 -18.13 16.81
C LYS A 166 8.20 -18.20 15.56
N GLU A 167 6.97 -17.69 15.61
CA GLU A 167 6.04 -17.66 14.48
C GLU A 167 5.33 -16.31 14.41
N ILE A 168 4.90 -15.94 13.19
CA ILE A 168 4.06 -14.77 12.97
C ILE A 168 2.73 -14.96 13.69
N SER A 169 2.39 -14.00 14.56
CA SER A 169 1.10 -13.90 15.23
C SER A 169 -0.02 -13.61 14.23
N PRO A 170 -1.23 -14.19 14.39
CA PRO A 170 -2.40 -13.81 13.59
C PRO A 170 -2.71 -12.31 13.63
N ASN A 171 -2.33 -11.64 14.73
CA ASN A 171 -2.56 -10.20 14.96
C ASN A 171 -1.32 -9.34 14.65
N ALA A 172 -0.30 -9.89 13.97
CA ALA A 172 0.94 -9.17 13.65
C ALA A 172 0.72 -8.05 12.62
N LEU A 173 -0.33 -8.15 11.81
CA LEU A 173 -0.57 -7.21 10.72
C LEU A 173 -1.07 -5.86 11.27
N ARG A 174 -0.35 -4.81 10.88
CA ARG A 174 -0.77 -3.42 11.02
C ARG A 174 -0.96 -2.84 9.63
N ILE A 175 -2.07 -2.15 9.42
CA ILE A 175 -2.45 -1.56 8.13
C ILE A 175 -2.16 -0.08 8.18
N GLN A 176 -1.45 0.42 7.18
CA GLN A 176 -1.09 1.84 7.05
C GLN A 176 -1.69 2.49 5.79
N GLY A 177 -2.47 1.73 5.03
CA GLY A 177 -3.34 2.22 3.97
C GLY A 177 -4.06 1.10 3.27
N VAL A 178 -4.83 1.46 2.25
CA VAL A 178 -5.54 0.50 1.38
C VAL A 178 -5.56 1.02 -0.05
N VAL A 179 -5.78 0.14 -1.02
CA VAL A 179 -6.32 0.52 -2.33
C VAL A 179 -7.80 0.20 -2.33
N VAL A 180 -8.58 1.19 -2.77
CA VAL A 180 -10.01 1.04 -3.02
C VAL A 180 -10.31 1.14 -4.50
N THR A 181 -11.39 0.51 -4.93
CA THR A 181 -11.89 0.61 -6.29
C THR A 181 -13.40 0.85 -6.27
N GLY A 182 -13.88 1.78 -7.09
CA GLY A 182 -15.27 2.20 -7.11
C GLY A 182 -15.54 3.22 -8.20
N ASP A 183 -16.82 3.54 -8.41
CA ASP A 183 -17.19 4.72 -9.17
C ASP A 183 -17.17 6.00 -8.34
N LYS A 184 -17.66 7.11 -8.91
CA LYS A 184 -17.62 8.41 -8.25
C LYS A 184 -18.48 8.45 -6.99
N GLU A 185 -19.64 7.80 -7.02
CA GLU A 185 -20.56 7.70 -5.90
C GLU A 185 -19.95 6.85 -4.77
N ASP A 186 -19.36 5.71 -5.12
CA ASP A 186 -18.62 4.84 -4.21
C ASP A 186 -17.49 5.60 -3.49
N LEU A 187 -16.61 6.25 -4.26
CA LEU A 187 -15.44 6.94 -3.71
C LEU A 187 -15.80 8.23 -2.97
N ARG A 188 -17.00 8.79 -3.16
CA ARG A 188 -17.47 9.90 -2.29
C ARG A 188 -17.66 9.47 -0.84
N ALA A 189 -17.96 8.19 -0.57
CA ALA A 189 -18.14 7.69 0.79
C ALA A 189 -16.87 7.76 1.65
N ILE A 190 -15.70 7.87 1.02
CA ILE A 190 -14.40 7.99 1.69
C ILE A 190 -13.83 9.41 1.66
N LYS A 191 -14.55 10.37 1.09
CA LYS A 191 -14.13 11.77 1.06
C LYS A 191 -14.14 12.35 2.48
N ASP A 192 -13.13 13.16 2.80
CA ASP A 192 -12.99 13.89 4.07
C ASP A 192 -12.92 13.01 5.33
N LEU A 193 -12.62 11.71 5.19
CA LEU A 193 -12.38 10.84 6.36
C LEU A 193 -11.08 11.28 7.08
N PRO A 194 -11.15 11.64 8.39
CA PRO A 194 -10.06 12.32 9.08
C PRO A 194 -8.82 11.46 9.33
N PHE A 195 -8.94 10.14 9.14
CA PHE A 195 -7.82 9.22 9.27
C PHE A 195 -7.04 9.01 7.96
N ILE A 196 -7.52 9.56 6.84
CA ILE A 196 -6.83 9.52 5.55
C ILE A 196 -5.89 10.73 5.48
N LYS A 197 -4.60 10.44 5.30
CA LYS A 197 -3.52 11.43 5.25
C LYS A 197 -3.23 11.90 3.82
N ALA A 198 -3.37 11.00 2.85
CA ALA A 198 -3.19 11.28 1.44
C ALA A 198 -4.05 10.35 0.58
N THR A 199 -4.45 10.82 -0.59
CA THR A 199 -5.17 10.05 -1.62
C THR A 199 -4.46 10.19 -2.96
N SER A 200 -4.27 9.07 -3.68
CA SER A 200 -3.61 9.03 -4.99
C SER A 200 -4.41 8.18 -5.97
N LEU A 201 -4.84 8.77 -7.08
CA LEU A 201 -5.49 8.05 -8.17
C LEU A 201 -4.49 7.16 -8.91
N GLY A 202 -4.90 5.92 -9.19
CA GLY A 202 -4.22 5.03 -10.12
C GLY A 202 -4.94 5.00 -11.47
N VAL A 203 -5.22 3.79 -11.94
CA VAL A 203 -6.03 3.52 -13.14
C VAL A 203 -7.43 4.15 -13.06
N ILE A 204 -7.84 4.74 -14.17
CA ILE A 204 -9.20 5.21 -14.43
C ILE A 204 -9.63 4.56 -15.74
N THR A 205 -10.76 3.86 -15.73
CA THR A 205 -11.31 3.15 -16.89
C THR A 205 -12.76 3.53 -17.12
N ASP A 206 -13.24 3.36 -18.36
CA ASP A 206 -14.66 3.38 -18.66
C ASP A 206 -15.34 2.13 -18.07
N LYS A 207 -16.60 2.27 -17.65
CA LYS A 207 -17.42 1.14 -17.19
C LYS A 207 -17.75 0.15 -18.32
N TYR A 208 -17.84 0.62 -19.58
CA TYR A 208 -18.22 -0.13 -20.78
C TYR A 208 -17.50 0.35 -22.03
#